data_AF-A0AAV8PIV1-F1
#
_entry.id   AF-A0AAV8PIV1-F1
#
_cell.length_a   1.000
_cell.length_b   1.000
_cell.length_c   1.000
_cell.angle_alpha   90.00
_cell.angle_beta   90.00
_cell.angle_gamma   90.00
#
_symmetry.space_group_name_H-M   'P 1'
#
loop_
_entity.id
_entity.type
_entity.pdbx_description
1 polymer ?
#
loop_
_entity_poly.entity_id
_entity_poly.type
_entity_poly.pdbx_seq_one_letter_code
_entity_poly.pdbx_strand_id
1 'polypeptide(L)'
;MSSGELLRIAAHEAKNSTEASLREAFLLIQNQLKPPFPLTIPSPSEYSQLNRAIAFGVLTEPHLTKTHLTHLHAIVVDGYELFTSILFKLCNESFPKLLDSPKSQLLHVCSTLVKVSAIKIESLLISLLRQINGGDFTESNLWLSSELLKMLSDNWNWLLEEPSVLTSALFVYLRLLSDHYRLAGSVKLEELKRMEIDFCVKVLRQCFHLCLQIGRDLVRLLQDLVYISEFKDLWKDLLFDPKKLGVAEFSDLSDIYRIRTPTHYFLLRIPPEMESQLRFLLTYVRWGNQRRYQAWFAKKHLCWPGSETVISDIVRFICCAHHPSNEIIQSNVISRWAVIGWLLKCCRRNHFEANVKLALFYDWLFFDDRVDSIMNIEPAMLLMVNSVPKYVDIARMLLEFLFLLVDNYDVDRRVLLARGVKASCSLLVMKGVVHSMEPLTSCDLLSPMLREKLRSFLPGSELNDKNKIQEGEVSVSSEGKRLVQC
;
A
#
# COMPACT_ATOMS: atom_id res chain seq x y z
N MET A 1 -40.25 15.79 -7.06
CA MET A 1 -39.45 15.01 -6.11
C MET A 1 -37.99 15.25 -6.46
N SER A 2 -37.20 15.77 -5.52
CA SER A 2 -35.76 16.00 -5.73
C SER A 2 -35.11 14.66 -6.10
N SER A 3 -34.63 14.50 -7.33
CA SER A 3 -33.79 13.36 -7.69
C SER A 3 -32.54 13.46 -6.81
N GLY A 4 -32.29 12.49 -5.94
CA GLY A 4 -31.16 12.52 -5.01
C GLY A 4 -29.85 12.82 -5.72
N GLU A 5 -29.01 13.67 -5.14
CA GLU A 5 -27.66 13.92 -5.65
C GLU A 5 -26.75 12.75 -5.29
N LEU A 6 -25.79 12.41 -6.16
CA LEU A 6 -24.84 11.32 -5.90
C LEU A 6 -23.52 11.88 -5.35
N LEU A 7 -23.05 12.98 -5.94
CA LEU A 7 -21.76 13.61 -5.64
C LEU A 7 -21.92 14.99 -5.01
N ARG A 8 -20.98 15.33 -4.11
CA ARG A 8 -20.71 16.72 -3.70
C ARG A 8 -19.96 17.41 -4.83
N ILE A 9 -20.64 18.26 -5.60
CA ILE A 9 -20.04 19.05 -6.68
C ILE A 9 -19.98 20.52 -6.24
N ALA A 10 -18.79 21.12 -6.28
CA ALA A 10 -18.66 22.55 -6.01
C ALA A 10 -19.14 23.38 -7.21
N ALA A 11 -19.61 24.61 -6.98
CA ALA A 11 -20.22 25.44 -8.04
C ALA A 11 -19.33 25.70 -9.27
N HIS A 12 -18.01 25.58 -9.13
CA HIS A 12 -17.04 25.79 -10.20
C HIS A 12 -16.58 24.49 -10.88
N GLU A 13 -17.00 23.32 -10.39
CA GLU A 13 -16.62 22.04 -10.97
C GLU A 13 -17.54 21.67 -12.13
N ALA A 14 -16.95 21.11 -13.19
CA ALA A 14 -17.71 20.54 -14.29
C ALA A 14 -18.54 19.33 -13.82
N LYS A 15 -19.68 19.10 -14.47
CA LYS A 15 -20.51 17.92 -14.21
C LYS A 15 -19.71 16.64 -14.43
N ASN A 16 -19.78 15.72 -13.48
CA ASN A 16 -19.16 14.41 -13.62
C ASN A 16 -19.91 13.57 -14.66
N SER A 17 -19.22 13.11 -15.71
CA SER A 17 -19.84 12.38 -16.83
C SER A 17 -20.43 11.03 -16.40
N THR A 18 -19.79 10.34 -15.46
CA THR A 18 -20.27 9.07 -14.91
C THR A 18 -21.58 9.30 -14.13
N GLU A 19 -21.61 10.26 -13.19
CA GLU A 19 -22.84 10.60 -12.47
C GLU A 19 -23.96 11.06 -13.42
N ALA A 20 -23.65 11.94 -14.38
CA ALA A 20 -24.62 12.46 -15.33
C ALA A 20 -25.27 11.31 -16.12
N SER A 21 -24.47 10.36 -16.63
CA SER A 21 -24.97 9.21 -17.37
C SER A 21 -25.89 8.31 -16.51
N LEU A 22 -25.54 8.10 -15.23
CA LEU A 22 -26.37 7.32 -14.30
C LEU A 22 -27.70 8.02 -14.00
N ARG A 23 -27.64 9.32 -13.73
CA ARG A 23 -28.82 10.14 -13.42
C ARG A 23 -29.76 10.25 -14.61
N GLU A 24 -29.23 10.48 -15.82
CA GLU A 24 -30.02 10.52 -17.05
C GLU A 24 -30.73 9.20 -17.30
N ALA A 25 -30.04 8.06 -17.17
CA ALA A 25 -30.66 6.75 -17.29
C ALA A 25 -31.79 6.58 -16.26
N PHE A 26 -31.55 6.94 -15.00
CA PHE A 26 -32.57 6.85 -13.94
C PHE A 26 -33.81 7.68 -14.24
N LEU A 27 -33.64 8.93 -14.68
CA LEU A 27 -34.76 9.82 -14.99
C LEU A 27 -35.57 9.35 -16.21
N LEU A 28 -34.92 8.78 -17.22
CA LEU A 28 -35.57 8.31 -18.44
C LEU A 28 -36.50 7.12 -18.21
N ILE A 29 -36.11 6.20 -17.31
CA ILE A 29 -36.84 4.93 -17.10
C ILE A 29 -37.34 4.76 -15.66
N GLN A 30 -37.50 5.85 -14.90
CA GLN A 30 -37.94 5.82 -13.50
C GLN A 30 -39.23 5.03 -13.28
N ASN A 31 -40.18 5.14 -14.22
CA ASN A 31 -41.46 4.41 -14.16
C ASN A 31 -41.30 2.90 -14.31
N GLN A 32 -40.22 2.43 -14.95
CA GLN A 32 -39.92 1.01 -15.15
C GLN A 32 -39.15 0.40 -13.96
N LEU A 33 -38.66 1.22 -13.03
CA LEU A 33 -37.91 0.76 -11.84
C LEU A 33 -38.81 0.34 -10.68
N LYS A 34 -40.14 0.35 -10.86
CA LYS A 34 -41.12 -0.08 -9.86
C LYS A 34 -41.91 -1.28 -10.37
N PRO A 35 -42.35 -2.20 -9.48
CA PRO A 35 -43.21 -3.31 -9.87
C PRO A 35 -44.55 -2.82 -10.48
N PRO A 36 -45.15 -3.60 -11.39
CA PRO A 36 -44.65 -4.87 -11.93
C PRO A 36 -43.52 -4.67 -12.94
N PHE A 37 -42.47 -5.49 -12.85
CA PHE A 37 -41.37 -5.44 -13.81
C PHE A 37 -41.74 -6.15 -15.12
N PRO A 38 -41.27 -5.66 -16.27
CA PRO A 38 -41.50 -6.34 -17.55
C PRO A 38 -40.92 -7.76 -17.52
N LEU A 39 -41.66 -8.72 -18.07
CA LEU A 39 -41.19 -10.12 -18.24
C LEU A 39 -40.40 -10.33 -19.54
N THR A 40 -40.29 -9.29 -20.36
CA THR A 40 -39.54 -9.32 -21.63
C THR A 40 -38.05 -9.25 -21.36
N ILE A 41 -37.27 -10.10 -22.04
CA ILE A 41 -35.81 -10.03 -22.01
C ILE A 41 -35.38 -8.69 -22.64
N PRO A 42 -34.63 -7.84 -21.92
CA PRO A 42 -34.21 -6.56 -22.46
C PRO A 42 -33.20 -6.75 -23.61
N SER A 43 -33.30 -5.90 -24.62
CA SER A 43 -32.24 -5.76 -25.63
C SER A 43 -30.91 -5.30 -24.97
N PRO A 44 -29.74 -5.47 -25.61
CA PRO A 44 -28.46 -5.04 -25.03
C PRO A 44 -28.42 -3.56 -24.62
N SER A 45 -29.07 -2.68 -25.40
CA SER A 45 -29.18 -1.25 -25.08
C SER A 45 -30.07 -0.99 -23.86
N GLU A 46 -31.21 -1.67 -23.78
CA GLU A 46 -32.13 -1.56 -22.64
C GLU A 46 -31.48 -2.13 -21.38
N TYR A 47 -30.79 -3.26 -21.48
CA TYR A 47 -30.03 -3.85 -20.38
C TYR A 47 -29.00 -2.86 -19.83
N SER A 48 -28.24 -2.21 -20.70
CA SER A 48 -27.27 -1.19 -20.26
C SER A 48 -27.93 0.02 -19.62
N GLN A 49 -29.09 0.46 -20.11
CA GLN A 49 -29.81 1.60 -19.55
C GLN A 49 -30.40 1.25 -18.18
N LEU A 50 -31.02 0.06 -18.05
CA LEU A 50 -31.55 -0.49 -16.81
C LEU A 50 -30.46 -0.60 -15.75
N ASN A 51 -29.29 -1.17 -16.07
CA ASN A 51 -28.18 -1.29 -15.13
C ASN A 51 -27.71 0.07 -14.59
N ARG A 52 -27.60 1.09 -15.45
CA ARG A 52 -27.23 2.46 -15.03
C ARG A 52 -28.30 3.10 -14.14
N ALA A 53 -29.55 2.95 -14.51
CA ALA A 53 -30.68 3.47 -13.74
C ALA A 53 -30.80 2.80 -12.38
N ILE A 54 -30.71 1.47 -12.33
CA ILE A 54 -30.71 0.69 -11.09
C ILE A 54 -29.51 1.09 -10.23
N ALA A 55 -28.31 1.23 -10.80
CA ALA A 55 -27.12 1.65 -10.06
C ALA A 55 -27.31 3.02 -9.40
N PHE A 56 -27.91 3.98 -10.10
CA PHE A 56 -28.27 5.27 -9.50
C PHE A 56 -29.33 5.11 -8.40
N GLY A 57 -30.38 4.33 -8.67
CA GLY A 57 -31.50 4.09 -7.75
C GLY A 57 -31.06 3.44 -6.44
N VAL A 58 -30.25 2.38 -6.48
CA VAL A 58 -29.74 1.73 -5.25
C VAL A 58 -28.88 2.67 -4.41
N LEU A 59 -28.16 3.61 -5.04
CA LEU A 59 -27.28 4.55 -4.32
C LEU A 59 -28.04 5.75 -3.75
N THR A 60 -29.14 6.16 -4.36
CA THR A 60 -29.86 7.41 -4.01
C THR A 60 -31.22 7.18 -3.34
N GLU A 61 -31.79 5.98 -3.45
CA GLU A 61 -33.09 5.62 -2.85
C GLU A 61 -32.95 4.43 -1.88
N PRO A 62 -32.31 4.60 -0.69
CA PRO A 62 -32.10 3.51 0.27
C PRO A 62 -33.36 2.72 0.65
N HIS A 63 -34.52 3.37 0.63
CA HIS A 63 -35.82 2.78 0.95
C HIS A 63 -36.37 1.86 -0.16
N LEU A 64 -35.82 1.95 -1.38
CA LEU A 64 -36.18 1.11 -2.53
C LEU A 64 -35.06 0.15 -2.94
N THR A 65 -33.94 0.10 -2.21
CA THR A 65 -32.78 -0.75 -2.55
C THR A 65 -33.18 -2.21 -2.78
N LYS A 66 -34.06 -2.78 -1.93
CA LYS A 66 -34.56 -4.15 -2.14
C LYS A 66 -35.29 -4.32 -3.47
N THR A 67 -36.12 -3.35 -3.85
CA THR A 67 -36.88 -3.34 -5.10
C THR A 67 -35.93 -3.26 -6.30
N HIS A 68 -34.98 -2.33 -6.26
CA HIS A 68 -33.97 -2.14 -7.30
C HIS A 68 -33.09 -3.38 -7.50
N LEU A 69 -32.64 -4.00 -6.40
CA LEU A 69 -31.86 -5.25 -6.46
C LEU A 69 -32.70 -6.42 -6.96
N THR A 70 -33.97 -6.51 -6.58
CA THR A 70 -34.90 -7.53 -7.13
C THR A 70 -35.03 -7.37 -8.65
N HIS A 71 -35.14 -6.14 -9.13
CA HIS A 71 -35.18 -5.86 -10.57
C HIS A 71 -33.87 -6.29 -11.24
N LEU A 72 -32.72 -5.95 -10.65
CA LEU A 72 -31.41 -6.37 -11.14
C LEU A 72 -31.35 -7.89 -11.29
N HIS A 73 -31.67 -8.63 -10.23
CA HIS A 73 -31.67 -10.10 -10.24
C HIS A 73 -32.60 -10.68 -11.32
N ALA A 74 -33.71 -10.02 -11.63
CA ALA A 74 -34.65 -10.48 -12.66
C ALA A 74 -34.16 -10.29 -14.09
N ILE A 75 -33.26 -9.32 -14.34
CA ILE A 75 -32.80 -8.98 -15.69
C ILE A 75 -31.38 -9.46 -16.00
N VAL A 76 -30.61 -9.92 -15.00
CA VAL A 76 -29.19 -10.24 -15.15
C VAL A 76 -28.96 -11.38 -16.15
N VAL A 77 -28.06 -11.12 -17.09
CA VAL A 77 -27.63 -12.09 -18.13
C VAL A 77 -26.11 -12.25 -18.23
N ASP A 78 -25.34 -11.41 -17.52
CA ASP A 78 -23.88 -11.31 -17.61
C ASP A 78 -23.17 -11.57 -16.28
N GLY A 79 -23.83 -12.29 -15.35
CA GLY A 79 -23.27 -12.51 -14.00
C GLY A 79 -23.00 -11.20 -13.24
N TYR A 80 -23.81 -10.16 -13.48
CA TYR A 80 -23.69 -8.82 -12.89
C TYR A 80 -22.46 -8.01 -13.35
N GLU A 81 -21.71 -8.48 -14.35
CA GLU A 81 -20.44 -7.85 -14.76
C GLU A 81 -20.59 -6.36 -15.09
N LEU A 82 -21.61 -5.97 -15.86
CA LEU A 82 -21.84 -4.57 -16.21
C LEU A 82 -22.17 -3.73 -14.97
N PHE A 83 -23.02 -4.24 -14.09
CA PHE A 83 -23.41 -3.56 -12.86
C PHE A 83 -22.21 -3.33 -11.95
N THR A 84 -21.42 -4.39 -11.69
CA THR A 84 -20.20 -4.31 -10.88
C THR A 84 -19.19 -3.37 -11.51
N SER A 85 -19.04 -3.38 -12.84
CA SER A 85 -18.12 -2.47 -13.55
C SER A 85 -18.52 -1.00 -13.42
N ILE A 86 -19.82 -0.68 -13.39
CA ILE A 86 -20.34 0.67 -13.13
C ILE A 86 -19.94 1.13 -11.72
N LEU A 87 -20.18 0.28 -10.70
CA LEU A 87 -19.83 0.60 -9.31
C LEU A 87 -18.32 0.72 -9.11
N PHE A 88 -17.53 -0.15 -9.74
CA PHE A 88 -16.07 -0.08 -9.73
C PHE A 88 -15.55 1.23 -10.31
N LYS A 89 -16.11 1.66 -11.46
CA LYS A 89 -15.77 2.94 -12.08
C LYS A 89 -16.10 4.12 -11.15
N LEU A 90 -17.30 4.12 -10.57
CA LEU A 90 -17.72 5.14 -9.62
C LEU A 90 -16.81 5.20 -8.39
N CYS A 91 -16.42 4.03 -7.86
CA CYS A 91 -15.49 3.91 -6.73
C CYS A 91 -14.13 4.53 -7.05
N ASN A 92 -13.51 4.17 -8.18
CA ASN A 92 -12.19 4.67 -8.54
C ASN A 92 -12.17 6.16 -8.89
N GLU A 93 -13.19 6.67 -9.58
CA GLU A 93 -13.19 8.04 -10.11
C GLU A 93 -13.74 9.07 -9.11
N SER A 94 -14.71 8.68 -8.28
CA SER A 94 -15.58 9.65 -7.59
C SER A 94 -15.85 9.33 -6.13
N PHE A 95 -15.28 8.26 -5.55
CA PHE A 95 -15.60 7.87 -4.16
C PHE A 95 -15.39 8.97 -3.12
N PRO A 96 -14.30 9.76 -3.13
CA PRO A 96 -14.13 10.86 -2.17
C PRO A 96 -15.25 11.92 -2.26
N LYS A 97 -15.87 12.06 -3.44
CA LYS A 97 -16.94 13.02 -3.72
C LYS A 97 -18.34 12.47 -3.43
N LEU A 98 -18.50 11.16 -3.23
CA LEU A 98 -19.81 10.57 -2.90
C LEU A 98 -20.35 11.17 -1.59
N LEU A 99 -21.65 11.43 -1.57
CA LEU A 99 -22.37 11.76 -0.34
C LEU A 99 -22.38 10.55 0.62
N ASP A 100 -22.62 10.81 1.91
CA ASP A 100 -22.49 9.79 2.96
C ASP A 100 -23.53 8.66 2.82
N SER A 101 -24.75 8.98 2.39
CA SER A 101 -25.79 7.98 2.09
C SER A 101 -25.41 7.08 0.90
N PRO A 102 -25.03 7.61 -0.28
CA PRO A 102 -24.45 6.82 -1.37
C PRO A 102 -23.24 5.97 -1.00
N LYS A 103 -22.31 6.47 -0.17
CA LYS A 103 -21.18 5.64 0.32
C LYS A 103 -21.67 4.43 1.09
N SER A 104 -22.62 4.64 2.00
CA SER A 104 -23.22 3.57 2.80
C SER A 104 -23.97 2.56 1.92
N GLN A 105 -24.73 3.04 0.92
CA GLN A 105 -25.42 2.17 -0.04
C GLN A 105 -24.45 1.39 -0.93
N LEU A 106 -23.34 2.00 -1.35
CA LEU A 106 -22.31 1.31 -2.15
C LEU A 106 -21.75 0.09 -1.39
N LEU A 107 -21.46 0.25 -0.09
CA LEU A 107 -21.00 -0.86 0.75
C LEU A 107 -22.09 -1.92 0.93
N HIS A 108 -23.35 -1.51 1.16
CA HIS A 108 -24.47 -2.44 1.29
C HIS A 108 -24.71 -3.27 0.02
N VAL A 109 -24.69 -2.62 -1.14
CA VAL A 109 -24.83 -3.26 -2.45
C VAL A 109 -23.65 -4.19 -2.71
N CYS A 110 -22.43 -3.77 -2.40
CA CYS A 110 -21.23 -4.62 -2.50
C CYS A 110 -21.37 -5.91 -1.68
N SER A 111 -21.85 -5.82 -0.43
CA SER A 111 -22.15 -7.01 0.39
C SER A 111 -23.18 -7.94 -0.25
N THR A 112 -24.16 -7.40 -0.97
CA THR A 112 -25.13 -8.22 -1.71
C THR A 112 -24.50 -8.90 -2.93
N LEU A 113 -23.64 -8.19 -3.67
CA LEU A 113 -22.93 -8.72 -4.83
C LEU A 113 -21.96 -9.85 -4.46
N VAL A 114 -21.35 -9.80 -3.26
CA VAL A 114 -20.55 -10.90 -2.71
C VAL A 114 -21.40 -12.17 -2.55
N LYS A 115 -22.61 -12.04 -1.98
CA LYS A 115 -23.50 -13.20 -1.74
C LYS A 115 -23.94 -13.92 -3.01
N VAL A 116 -24.00 -13.21 -4.14
CA VAL A 116 -24.34 -13.78 -5.44
C VAL A 116 -23.11 -14.09 -6.30
N SER A 117 -21.90 -13.98 -5.74
CA SER A 117 -20.63 -14.20 -6.45
C SER A 117 -20.56 -13.45 -7.78
N ALA A 118 -20.93 -12.16 -7.75
CA ALA A 118 -20.95 -11.31 -8.93
C ALA A 118 -19.57 -11.25 -9.61
N ILE A 119 -19.54 -11.26 -10.94
CA ILE A 119 -18.30 -11.12 -11.71
C ILE A 119 -17.65 -9.76 -11.39
N LYS A 120 -16.32 -9.75 -11.18
CA LYS A 120 -15.48 -8.59 -10.83
C LYS A 120 -15.70 -8.02 -9.42
N ILE A 121 -16.39 -8.72 -8.53
CA ILE A 121 -16.62 -8.23 -7.17
C ILE A 121 -15.30 -8.10 -6.38
N GLU A 122 -14.33 -8.96 -6.65
CA GLU A 122 -12.98 -8.91 -6.08
C GLU A 122 -12.27 -7.60 -6.44
N SER A 123 -12.39 -7.17 -7.69
CA SER A 123 -11.84 -5.90 -8.18
C SER A 123 -12.51 -4.68 -7.52
N LEU A 124 -13.84 -4.73 -7.30
CA LEU A 124 -14.57 -3.70 -6.58
C LEU A 124 -14.15 -3.61 -5.10
N LEU A 125 -14.00 -4.74 -4.42
CA LEU A 125 -13.56 -4.77 -3.02
C LEU A 125 -12.12 -4.25 -2.86
N ILE A 126 -11.20 -4.65 -3.74
CA ILE A 126 -9.84 -4.10 -3.75
C ILE A 126 -9.86 -2.59 -4.02
N SER A 127 -10.71 -2.12 -4.94
CA SER A 127 -10.90 -0.68 -5.18
C SER A 127 -11.42 0.07 -3.96
N LEU A 128 -12.33 -0.54 -3.18
CA LEU A 128 -12.85 0.01 -1.93
C LEU A 128 -11.80 0.03 -0.82
N LEU A 129 -11.00 -1.03 -0.67
CA LEU A 129 -9.88 -1.07 0.27
C LEU A 129 -8.88 0.06 0.01
N ARG A 130 -8.62 0.39 -1.26
CA ARG A 130 -7.78 1.52 -1.67
C ARG A 130 -8.33 2.90 -1.29
N GLN A 131 -9.62 3.01 -0.97
CA GLN A 131 -10.21 4.27 -0.53
C GLN A 131 -9.94 4.56 0.96
N ILE A 132 -9.45 3.58 1.72
CA ILE A 132 -9.07 3.80 3.12
C ILE A 132 -7.68 4.46 3.14
N ASN A 133 -7.67 5.77 3.40
CA ASN A 133 -6.46 6.57 3.41
C ASN A 133 -5.59 6.23 4.62
N GLY A 134 -4.29 5.99 4.40
CA GLY A 134 -3.31 5.93 5.49
C GLY A 134 -3.03 7.31 6.07
N GLY A 135 -2.81 7.39 7.39
CA GLY A 135 -2.58 8.67 8.07
C GLY A 135 -3.77 9.64 8.10
N ASP A 136 -4.97 9.18 7.74
CA ASP A 136 -6.23 9.92 7.84
C ASP A 136 -7.09 9.33 8.97
N PHE A 137 -7.26 10.10 10.04
CA PHE A 137 -7.98 9.65 11.25
C PHE A 137 -9.35 10.30 11.38
N THR A 138 -9.92 10.81 10.28
CA THR A 138 -11.27 11.34 10.28
C THR A 138 -12.30 10.24 10.55
N GLU A 139 -13.44 10.59 11.15
CA GLU A 139 -14.52 9.63 11.42
C GLU A 139 -14.99 8.92 10.15
N SER A 140 -14.99 9.61 9.00
CA SER A 140 -15.39 9.02 7.72
C SER A 140 -14.41 7.93 7.25
N ASN A 141 -13.10 8.12 7.44
CA ASN A 141 -12.10 7.13 7.05
C ASN A 141 -12.11 5.91 7.99
N LEU A 142 -12.24 6.15 9.30
CA LEU A 142 -12.38 5.09 10.32
C LEU A 142 -13.67 4.28 10.12
N TRP A 143 -14.78 4.95 9.81
CA TRP A 143 -16.05 4.30 9.46
C TRP A 143 -15.89 3.38 8.26
N LEU A 144 -15.25 3.85 7.18
CA LEU A 144 -15.03 3.03 5.99
C LEU A 144 -14.18 1.80 6.31
N SER A 145 -13.10 1.98 7.09
CA SER A 145 -12.24 0.89 7.56
C SER A 145 -13.06 -0.17 8.30
N SER A 146 -13.93 0.27 9.23
CA SER A 146 -14.78 -0.60 10.04
C SER A 146 -15.82 -1.36 9.20
N GLU A 147 -16.54 -0.67 8.31
CA GLU A 147 -17.60 -1.30 7.51
C GLU A 147 -17.06 -2.31 6.51
N LEU A 148 -15.92 -2.02 5.88
CA LEU A 148 -15.27 -2.99 4.99
C LEU A 148 -14.74 -4.20 5.76
N LEU A 149 -14.18 -3.99 6.95
CA LEU A 149 -13.66 -5.08 7.77
C LEU A 149 -14.78 -6.00 8.24
N LYS A 150 -15.91 -5.42 8.64
CA LYS A 150 -17.12 -6.14 9.00
C LYS A 150 -17.64 -6.94 7.81
N MET A 151 -17.74 -6.33 6.62
CA MET A 151 -18.17 -7.04 5.41
C MET A 151 -17.27 -8.23 5.08
N LEU A 152 -15.95 -8.07 5.16
CA LEU A 152 -14.99 -9.15 4.92
C LEU A 152 -15.12 -10.27 5.95
N SER A 153 -15.30 -9.90 7.22
CA SER A 153 -15.44 -10.85 8.34
C SER A 153 -16.75 -11.64 8.25
N ASP A 154 -17.86 -10.96 7.90
CA ASP A 154 -19.18 -11.56 7.73
C ASP A 154 -19.23 -12.53 6.54
N ASN A 155 -18.35 -12.35 5.55
CA ASN A 155 -18.25 -13.19 4.34
C ASN A 155 -16.97 -14.05 4.33
N TRP A 156 -16.51 -14.50 5.50
CA TRP A 156 -15.24 -15.24 5.66
C TRP A 156 -15.09 -16.44 4.71
N ASN A 157 -16.13 -17.26 4.54
CA ASN A 157 -16.05 -18.45 3.68
C ASN A 157 -15.81 -18.09 2.22
N TRP A 158 -16.51 -17.08 1.71
CA TRP A 158 -16.28 -16.55 0.37
C TRP A 158 -14.87 -15.98 0.24
N LEU A 159 -14.38 -15.29 1.27
CA LEU A 159 -13.04 -14.70 1.26
C LEU A 159 -11.92 -15.76 1.18
N LEU A 160 -12.14 -16.97 1.72
CA LEU A 160 -11.19 -18.09 1.60
C LEU A 160 -11.05 -18.58 0.15
N GLU A 161 -12.09 -18.42 -0.66
CA GLU A 161 -12.10 -18.76 -2.09
C GLU A 161 -11.46 -17.65 -2.96
N GLU A 162 -11.22 -16.48 -2.37
CA GLU A 162 -10.68 -15.30 -3.05
C GLU A 162 -9.33 -14.83 -2.46
N PRO A 163 -8.23 -15.57 -2.67
CA PRO A 163 -6.92 -15.26 -2.10
C PRO A 163 -6.45 -13.82 -2.35
N SER A 164 -6.71 -13.28 -3.55
CA SER A 164 -6.30 -11.92 -3.90
C SER A 164 -6.96 -10.86 -3.03
N VAL A 165 -8.22 -11.05 -2.64
CA VAL A 165 -8.94 -10.12 -1.75
C VAL A 165 -8.46 -10.32 -0.32
N LEU A 166 -8.33 -11.57 0.12
CA LEU A 166 -7.86 -11.93 1.46
C LEU A 166 -6.49 -11.32 1.77
N THR A 167 -5.51 -11.53 0.89
CA THR A 167 -4.15 -11.01 1.10
C THR A 167 -4.08 -9.49 0.92
N SER A 168 -4.89 -8.91 0.02
CA SER A 168 -5.00 -7.46 -0.12
C SER A 168 -5.56 -6.81 1.14
N ALA A 169 -6.63 -7.39 1.71
CA ALA A 169 -7.20 -6.95 2.97
C ALA A 169 -6.19 -7.09 4.11
N LEU A 170 -5.50 -8.23 4.22
CA LEU A 170 -4.45 -8.41 5.23
C LEU A 170 -3.37 -7.32 5.11
N PHE A 171 -2.86 -7.07 3.90
CA PHE A 171 -1.84 -6.04 3.66
C PHE A 171 -2.32 -4.64 4.11
N VAL A 172 -3.57 -4.31 3.79
CA VAL A 172 -4.21 -3.04 4.16
C VAL A 172 -4.39 -2.92 5.66
N TYR A 173 -4.95 -3.93 6.32
CA TYR A 173 -5.27 -3.87 7.74
C TYR A 173 -4.06 -3.99 8.66
N LEU A 174 -3.02 -4.75 8.28
CA LEU A 174 -1.75 -4.72 9.01
C LEU A 174 -1.15 -3.32 9.02
N ARG A 175 -1.21 -2.62 7.87
CA ARG A 175 -0.69 -1.26 7.74
C ARG A 175 -1.55 -0.25 8.49
N LEU A 176 -2.89 -0.33 8.39
CA LEU A 176 -3.78 0.58 9.10
C LEU A 176 -3.69 0.42 10.62
N LEU A 177 -3.62 -0.83 11.10
CA LEU A 177 -3.54 -1.13 12.52
C LEU A 177 -2.33 -0.47 13.18
N SER A 178 -1.19 -0.37 12.49
CA SER A 178 0.00 0.29 13.04
C SER A 178 -0.20 1.80 13.27
N ASP A 179 -1.09 2.43 12.51
CA ASP A 179 -1.51 3.80 12.72
C ASP A 179 -2.59 3.89 13.81
N HIS A 180 -3.66 3.10 13.68
CA HIS A 180 -4.82 3.16 14.57
C HIS A 180 -4.44 2.83 16.02
N TYR A 181 -3.60 1.82 16.24
CA TYR A 181 -3.25 1.37 17.59
C TYR A 181 -2.56 2.47 18.42
N ARG A 182 -1.84 3.39 17.78
CA ARG A 182 -1.14 4.50 18.44
C ARG A 182 -2.08 5.61 18.91
N LEU A 183 -3.30 5.65 18.39
CA LEU A 183 -4.29 6.64 18.75
C LEU A 183 -4.94 6.24 20.08
N ALA A 184 -4.98 7.15 21.04
CA ALA A 184 -5.92 7.03 22.16
C ALA A 184 -7.29 7.52 21.67
N GLY A 185 -8.38 6.85 22.04
CA GLY A 185 -9.67 7.29 21.51
C GLY A 185 -10.91 6.65 22.11
N SER A 186 -12.00 6.82 21.36
CA SER A 186 -13.35 6.43 21.72
C SER A 186 -13.55 4.91 21.73
N VAL A 187 -14.65 4.47 22.35
CA VAL A 187 -15.06 3.05 22.34
C VAL A 187 -15.11 2.48 20.93
N LYS A 188 -15.63 3.24 19.95
CA LYS A 188 -15.69 2.83 18.54
C LYS A 188 -14.30 2.56 17.93
N LEU A 189 -13.30 3.35 18.31
CA LEU A 189 -11.94 3.16 17.82
C LEU A 189 -11.30 1.92 18.45
N GLU A 190 -11.54 1.67 19.73
CA GLU A 190 -11.06 0.44 20.40
C GLU A 190 -11.73 -0.82 19.83
N GLU A 191 -13.03 -0.75 19.49
CA GLU A 191 -13.74 -1.82 18.77
C GLU A 191 -13.12 -2.06 17.39
N LEU A 192 -12.82 -1.00 16.63
CA LEU A 192 -12.15 -1.12 15.34
C LEU A 192 -10.77 -1.79 15.47
N LYS A 193 -9.93 -1.34 16.41
CA LYS A 193 -8.61 -1.97 16.65
C LYS A 193 -8.75 -3.46 16.96
N ARG A 194 -9.72 -3.83 17.79
CA ARG A 194 -9.97 -5.23 18.14
C ARG A 194 -10.34 -6.05 16.90
N MET A 195 -11.28 -5.54 16.08
CA MET A 195 -11.64 -6.20 14.82
C MET A 195 -10.44 -6.35 13.88
N GLU A 196 -9.59 -5.32 13.77
CA GLU A 196 -8.39 -5.35 12.92
C GLU A 196 -7.38 -6.40 13.39
N ILE A 197 -7.13 -6.47 14.70
CA ILE A 197 -6.28 -7.50 15.31
C ILE A 197 -6.84 -8.88 15.04
N ASP A 198 -8.11 -9.11 15.35
CA ASP A 198 -8.74 -10.42 15.26
C ASP A 198 -8.75 -10.92 13.81
N PHE A 199 -9.08 -10.05 12.85
CA PHE A 199 -9.03 -10.37 11.43
C PHE A 199 -7.60 -10.72 10.99
N CYS A 200 -6.63 -9.84 11.22
CA CYS A 200 -5.26 -10.06 10.75
C CYS A 200 -4.66 -11.34 11.35
N VAL A 201 -4.84 -11.55 12.65
CA VAL A 201 -4.34 -12.74 13.36
C VAL A 201 -5.03 -14.00 12.85
N LYS A 202 -6.35 -13.96 12.59
CA LYS A 202 -7.09 -15.09 12.02
C LYS A 202 -6.53 -15.46 10.64
N VAL A 203 -6.34 -14.50 9.75
CA VAL A 203 -5.75 -14.73 8.42
C VAL A 203 -4.34 -15.31 8.54
N LEU A 204 -3.48 -14.70 9.37
CA LEU A 204 -2.09 -15.14 9.53
C LEU A 204 -1.97 -16.53 10.14
N ARG A 205 -2.87 -16.93 11.05
CA ARG A 205 -2.83 -18.24 11.70
C ARG A 205 -3.51 -19.34 10.89
N GLN A 206 -4.58 -19.02 10.16
CA GLN A 206 -5.36 -20.03 9.40
C GLN A 206 -4.93 -20.15 7.94
N CYS A 207 -4.41 -19.06 7.36
CA CYS A 207 -4.13 -18.94 5.92
C CYS A 207 -2.69 -18.48 5.64
N PHE A 208 -1.72 -18.88 6.49
CA PHE A 208 -0.34 -18.40 6.36
C PHE A 208 0.28 -18.68 4.98
N HIS A 209 -0.03 -19.83 4.38
CA HIS A 209 0.43 -20.18 3.03
C HIS A 209 0.03 -19.14 1.96
N LEU A 210 -1.16 -18.54 2.06
CA LEU A 210 -1.59 -17.45 1.18
C LEU A 210 -0.87 -16.14 1.54
N CYS A 211 -0.61 -15.90 2.81
CA CYS A 211 0.10 -14.69 3.28
C CYS A 211 1.51 -14.58 2.70
N LEU A 212 2.19 -15.72 2.44
CA LEU A 212 3.51 -15.74 1.81
C LEU A 212 3.54 -15.07 0.42
N GLN A 213 2.41 -15.01 -0.29
CA GLN A 213 2.29 -14.32 -1.58
C GLN A 213 2.50 -12.81 -1.49
N ILE A 214 2.39 -12.22 -0.29
CA ILE A 214 2.74 -10.82 -0.04
C ILE A 214 4.25 -10.62 -0.16
N GLY A 215 5.07 -11.62 0.19
CA GLY A 215 6.52 -11.55 0.17
C GLY A 215 7.11 -10.69 1.30
N ARG A 216 8.33 -10.17 1.08
CA ARG A 216 9.15 -9.50 2.11
C ARG A 216 8.45 -8.35 2.84
N ASP A 217 7.60 -7.55 2.18
CA ASP A 217 6.88 -6.47 2.86
C ASP A 217 5.88 -6.97 3.93
N LEU A 218 5.49 -8.25 3.94
CA LEU A 218 4.74 -8.83 5.06
C LEU A 218 5.53 -8.69 6.36
N VAL A 219 6.83 -8.99 6.34
CA VAL A 219 7.70 -8.89 7.51
C VAL A 219 7.81 -7.44 7.97
N ARG A 220 7.94 -6.50 7.01
CA ARG A 220 7.94 -5.06 7.29
C ARG A 220 6.66 -4.60 7.98
N LEU A 221 5.50 -5.11 7.57
CA LEU A 221 4.23 -4.76 8.19
C LEU A 221 4.08 -5.37 9.60
N LEU A 222 4.49 -6.63 9.77
CA LEU A 222 4.42 -7.32 11.05
C LEU A 222 5.34 -6.70 12.11
N GLN A 223 6.48 -6.13 11.72
CA GLN A 223 7.43 -5.56 12.67
C GLN A 223 6.82 -4.34 13.39
N ASP A 224 5.96 -3.59 12.70
CA ASP A 224 5.31 -2.38 13.21
C ASP A 224 4.23 -2.72 14.24
N LEU A 225 3.89 -4.00 14.39
CA LEU A 225 2.84 -4.50 15.27
C LEU A 225 3.38 -5.35 16.44
N VAL A 226 4.70 -5.51 16.56
CA VAL A 226 5.33 -6.42 17.55
C VAL A 226 4.98 -6.09 19.02
N TYR A 227 4.56 -4.86 19.30
CA TYR A 227 4.14 -4.44 20.65
C TYR A 227 2.73 -4.92 21.03
N ILE A 228 1.93 -5.36 20.07
CA ILE A 228 0.60 -5.92 20.28
C ILE A 228 0.77 -7.40 20.69
N SER A 229 0.12 -7.82 21.77
CA SER A 229 0.29 -9.17 22.37
C SER A 229 0.15 -10.31 21.36
N GLU A 230 -0.90 -10.27 20.54
CA GLU A 230 -1.27 -11.31 19.60
C GLU A 230 -0.24 -11.44 18.48
N PHE A 231 0.32 -10.30 18.04
CA PHE A 231 1.41 -10.24 17.06
C PHE A 231 2.75 -10.62 17.68
N LYS A 232 3.00 -10.29 18.95
CA LYS A 232 4.18 -10.77 19.68
C LYS A 232 4.20 -12.30 19.74
N ASP A 233 3.05 -12.93 19.97
CA ASP A 233 2.95 -14.38 19.96
C ASP A 233 3.12 -14.96 18.55
N LEU A 234 2.58 -14.30 17.53
CA LEU A 234 2.84 -14.68 16.14
C LEU A 234 4.34 -14.59 15.79
N TRP A 235 5.04 -13.54 16.25
CA TRP A 235 6.48 -13.39 16.09
C TRP A 235 7.28 -14.50 16.77
N LYS A 236 6.84 -14.96 17.95
CA LYS A 236 7.47 -16.13 18.59
C LYS A 236 7.31 -17.38 17.74
N ASP A 237 6.11 -17.62 17.20
CA ASP A 237 5.86 -18.77 16.32
C ASP A 237 6.72 -18.66 15.04
N LEU A 238 6.75 -17.49 14.38
CA LEU A 238 7.56 -17.22 13.18
C LEU A 238 9.06 -17.48 13.37
N LEU A 239 9.61 -17.12 14.55
CA LEU A 239 11.05 -17.18 14.82
C LEU A 239 11.50 -18.50 15.44
N PHE A 240 10.66 -19.14 16.26
CA PHE A 240 11.07 -20.26 17.11
C PHE A 240 10.29 -21.55 16.86
N ASP A 241 9.09 -21.48 16.27
CA ASP A 241 8.26 -22.66 15.99
C ASP A 241 7.41 -22.49 14.71
N PRO A 242 8.04 -22.32 13.54
CA PRO A 242 7.36 -21.99 12.28
C PRO A 242 6.38 -23.08 11.84
N LYS A 243 6.53 -24.31 12.34
CA LYS A 243 5.63 -25.45 12.06
C LYS A 243 4.18 -25.17 12.49
N LYS A 244 3.97 -24.33 13.51
CA LYS A 244 2.63 -23.91 13.96
C LYS A 244 1.85 -23.12 12.91
N LEU A 245 2.53 -22.56 11.92
CA LEU A 245 1.90 -21.81 10.82
C LEU A 245 1.38 -22.73 9.71
N GLY A 246 1.61 -24.04 9.81
CA GLY A 246 1.00 -25.04 8.93
C GLY A 246 1.54 -25.07 7.51
N VAL A 247 2.71 -24.49 7.26
CA VAL A 247 3.37 -24.49 5.94
C VAL A 247 4.64 -25.33 6.00
N ALA A 248 4.61 -26.51 5.37
CA ALA A 248 5.71 -27.49 5.46
C ALA A 248 7.03 -26.98 4.86
N GLU A 249 6.96 -26.15 3.83
CA GLU A 249 8.13 -25.60 3.12
C GLU A 249 8.73 -24.38 3.83
N PHE A 250 7.97 -23.74 4.74
CA PHE A 250 8.43 -22.56 5.44
C PHE A 250 9.34 -22.96 6.61
N SER A 251 10.63 -22.67 6.48
CA SER A 251 11.62 -23.02 7.49
C SER A 251 12.02 -21.81 8.32
N ASP A 252 12.26 -20.67 7.68
CA ASP A 252 12.75 -19.49 8.38
C ASP A 252 12.44 -18.18 7.63
N LEU A 253 12.59 -17.03 8.29
CA LEU A 253 12.29 -15.73 7.67
C LEU A 253 13.08 -15.44 6.38
N SER A 254 14.23 -16.08 6.17
CA SER A 254 15.00 -15.98 4.92
C SER A 254 14.16 -16.37 3.70
N ASP A 255 13.23 -17.31 3.86
CA ASP A 255 12.33 -17.76 2.80
C ASP A 255 11.41 -16.61 2.37
N ILE A 256 10.84 -15.87 3.31
CA ILE A 256 9.96 -14.72 3.03
C ILE A 256 10.77 -13.55 2.46
N TYR A 257 11.96 -13.28 3.00
CA TYR A 257 12.81 -12.20 2.53
C TYR A 257 13.17 -12.31 1.05
N ARG A 258 13.35 -13.55 0.55
CA ARG A 258 13.65 -13.81 -0.86
C ARG A 258 12.44 -13.61 -1.78
N ILE A 259 11.22 -13.72 -1.26
CA ILE A 259 10.01 -13.50 -2.04
C ILE A 259 9.83 -12.00 -2.25
N ARG A 260 9.99 -11.54 -3.49
CA ARG A 260 9.69 -10.17 -3.88
C ARG A 260 8.20 -9.90 -3.71
N THR A 261 7.87 -8.78 -3.08
CA THR A 261 6.48 -8.32 -2.98
C THR A 261 5.94 -7.89 -4.35
N PRO A 262 4.83 -8.48 -4.83
CA PRO A 262 4.20 -8.09 -6.08
C PRO A 262 3.75 -6.62 -6.09
N THR A 263 3.90 -5.97 -7.25
CA THR A 263 3.69 -4.53 -7.39
C THR A 263 2.28 -4.04 -6.97
N HIS A 264 1.25 -4.86 -7.15
CA HIS A 264 -0.13 -4.47 -6.84
C HIS A 264 -0.34 -4.17 -5.35
N TYR A 265 0.41 -4.79 -4.43
CA TYR A 265 0.29 -4.51 -2.99
C TYR A 265 0.65 -3.05 -2.65
N PHE A 266 1.62 -2.45 -3.37
CA PHE A 266 2.00 -1.06 -3.15
C PHE A 266 0.95 -0.05 -3.66
N LEU A 267 0.00 -0.49 -4.49
CA LEU A 267 -1.15 0.32 -4.89
C LEU A 267 -2.26 0.32 -3.83
N LEU A 268 -2.30 -0.70 -2.96
CA LEU A 268 -3.34 -0.85 -1.94
C LEU A 268 -3.32 0.26 -0.89
N ARG A 269 -2.16 0.86 -0.66
CA ARG A 269 -1.95 1.95 0.31
C ARG A 269 -1.91 3.34 -0.34
N ILE A 270 -2.08 3.41 -1.66
CA ILE A 270 -2.11 4.65 -2.42
C ILE A 270 -3.50 4.82 -3.05
N PRO A 271 -4.33 5.72 -2.50
CA PRO A 271 -5.65 6.02 -3.06
C PRO A 271 -5.57 6.48 -4.52
N PRO A 272 -6.60 6.24 -5.35
CA PRO A 272 -6.55 6.55 -6.79
C PRO A 272 -6.20 8.01 -7.11
N GLU A 273 -6.69 8.96 -6.30
CA GLU A 273 -6.35 10.37 -6.48
C GLU A 273 -4.87 10.66 -6.17
N MET A 274 -4.35 10.07 -5.09
CA MET A 274 -2.94 10.22 -4.72
C MET A 274 -2.04 9.60 -5.79
N GLU A 275 -2.39 8.41 -6.29
CA GLU A 275 -1.69 7.75 -7.39
C GLU A 275 -1.64 8.65 -8.63
N SER A 276 -2.79 9.20 -9.04
CA SER A 276 -2.89 10.07 -10.21
C SER A 276 -1.97 11.29 -10.09
N GLN A 277 -1.92 11.92 -8.91
CA GLN A 277 -1.07 13.07 -8.65
C GLN A 277 0.43 12.73 -8.61
N LEU A 278 0.79 11.60 -7.99
CA LEU A 278 2.17 11.11 -7.96
C LEU A 278 2.66 10.72 -9.36
N ARG A 279 1.86 9.99 -10.12
CA ARG A 279 2.18 9.64 -11.51
C ARG A 279 2.29 10.88 -12.37
N PHE A 280 1.42 11.88 -12.19
CA PHE A 280 1.51 13.13 -12.92
C PHE A 280 2.84 13.85 -12.63
N LEU A 281 3.20 13.95 -11.34
CA LEU A 281 4.48 14.52 -10.91
C LEU A 281 5.67 13.81 -11.56
N LEU A 282 5.68 12.48 -11.58
CA LEU A 282 6.81 11.67 -12.05
C LEU A 282 6.84 11.41 -13.56
N THR A 283 5.80 11.80 -14.29
CA THR A 283 5.69 11.54 -15.74
C THR A 283 5.72 12.83 -16.56
N TYR A 284 5.17 13.93 -16.04
CA TYR A 284 4.95 15.15 -16.83
C TYR A 284 5.61 16.40 -16.26
N VAL A 285 5.92 16.45 -14.97
CA VAL A 285 6.45 17.67 -14.35
C VAL A 285 7.94 17.79 -14.62
N ARG A 286 8.33 18.85 -15.33
CA ARG A 286 9.73 19.13 -15.63
C ARG A 286 10.52 19.56 -14.40
N TRP A 287 11.80 19.20 -14.37
CA TRP A 287 12.76 19.65 -13.38
C TRP A 287 12.78 21.19 -13.29
N GLY A 288 12.80 21.70 -12.06
CA GLY A 288 12.69 23.13 -11.74
C GLY A 288 11.24 23.58 -11.49
N ASN A 289 10.23 22.88 -12.02
CA ASN A 289 8.82 23.28 -11.91
C ASN A 289 8.05 22.54 -10.80
N GLN A 290 8.69 21.62 -10.07
CA GLN A 290 8.05 20.74 -9.10
C GLN A 290 7.48 21.45 -7.87
N ARG A 291 7.99 22.64 -7.49
CA ARG A 291 7.70 23.27 -6.19
C ARG A 291 6.20 23.45 -5.93
N ARG A 292 5.45 23.90 -6.94
CA ARG A 292 3.99 24.11 -6.82
C ARG A 292 3.23 22.79 -6.66
N TYR A 293 3.59 21.78 -7.44
CA TYR A 293 2.99 20.45 -7.38
C TYR A 293 3.26 19.75 -6.04
N GLN A 294 4.50 19.83 -5.56
CA GLN A 294 4.89 19.36 -4.23
C GLN A 294 4.10 20.06 -3.12
N ALA A 295 4.00 21.40 -3.18
CA ALA A 295 3.23 22.15 -2.19
C ALA A 295 1.74 21.79 -2.19
N TRP A 296 1.13 21.59 -3.37
CA TRP A 296 -0.25 21.14 -3.49
C TRP A 296 -0.46 19.74 -2.94
N PHE A 297 0.42 18.80 -3.30
CA PHE A 297 0.38 17.43 -2.82
C PHE A 297 0.52 17.39 -1.29
N ALA A 298 1.53 18.05 -0.73
CA ALA A 298 1.73 18.10 0.71
C ALA A 298 0.57 18.76 1.44
N LYS A 299 0.03 19.88 0.91
CA LYS A 299 -1.14 20.53 1.49
C LYS A 299 -2.35 19.60 1.52
N LYS A 300 -2.52 18.74 0.52
CA LYS A 300 -3.66 17.84 0.45
C LYS A 300 -3.49 16.60 1.32
N HIS A 301 -2.32 15.96 1.25
CA HIS A 301 -2.13 14.60 1.78
C HIS A 301 -1.20 14.50 2.98
N LEU A 302 -0.32 15.49 3.21
CA LEU A 302 0.77 15.40 4.20
C LEU A 302 0.74 16.53 5.25
N CYS A 303 -0.34 17.32 5.31
CA CYS A 303 -0.38 18.50 6.18
C CYS A 303 -0.98 18.23 7.57
N TRP A 304 -1.84 17.22 7.69
CA TRP A 304 -2.58 16.90 8.91
C TRP A 304 -1.74 16.12 9.92
N PRO A 305 -2.05 16.21 11.24
CA PRO A 305 -1.30 15.47 12.26
C PRO A 305 -1.31 13.96 12.02
N GLY A 306 -0.13 13.34 11.90
CA GLY A 306 0.02 11.89 11.72
C GLY A 306 -0.12 11.40 10.27
N SER A 307 -0.37 12.31 9.32
CA SER A 307 -0.31 12.01 7.89
C SER A 307 1.10 11.60 7.42
N GLU A 308 2.15 11.87 8.20
CA GLU A 308 3.52 11.45 7.89
C GLU A 308 3.68 9.91 7.79
N THR A 309 2.77 9.15 8.39
CA THR A 309 2.74 7.69 8.32
C THR A 309 2.61 7.18 6.89
N VAL A 310 1.89 7.89 6.01
CA VAL A 310 1.69 7.49 4.60
C VAL A 310 2.94 7.70 3.74
N ILE A 311 3.93 8.48 4.22
CA ILE A 311 5.13 8.80 3.44
C ILE A 311 5.94 7.53 3.12
N SER A 312 6.01 6.56 4.05
CA SER A 312 6.68 5.29 3.80
C SER A 312 5.99 4.49 2.69
N ASP A 313 4.66 4.48 2.68
CA ASP A 313 3.84 3.83 1.64
C ASP A 313 4.06 4.51 0.28
N ILE A 314 4.13 5.85 0.24
CA ILE A 314 4.45 6.62 -0.97
C ILE A 314 5.84 6.26 -1.49
N VAL A 315 6.85 6.14 -0.61
CA VAL A 315 8.20 5.75 -1.03
C VAL A 315 8.24 4.33 -1.59
N ARG A 316 7.55 3.36 -0.97
CA ARG A 316 7.42 2.01 -1.54
C ARG A 316 6.73 2.05 -2.91
N PHE A 317 5.68 2.85 -3.09
CA PHE A 317 5.04 3.04 -4.39
C PHE A 317 6.01 3.60 -5.45
N ILE A 318 6.77 4.65 -5.12
CA ILE A 318 7.73 5.27 -6.05
C ILE A 318 8.84 4.27 -6.45
N CYS A 319 9.33 3.47 -5.50
CA CYS A 319 10.37 2.49 -5.77
C CYS A 319 9.83 1.28 -6.56
N CYS A 320 8.67 0.74 -6.18
CA CYS A 320 8.26 -0.61 -6.57
C CYS A 320 7.05 -0.67 -7.53
N ALA A 321 6.34 0.43 -7.71
CA ALA A 321 5.12 0.51 -8.55
C ALA A 321 5.13 1.62 -9.61
N HIS A 322 6.11 2.52 -9.56
CA HIS A 322 6.34 3.52 -10.59
C HIS A 322 7.74 3.37 -11.21
N HIS A 323 7.81 2.67 -12.34
CA HIS A 323 9.03 2.50 -13.14
C HIS A 323 8.87 3.32 -14.43
N PRO A 324 9.49 4.52 -14.54
CA PRO A 324 9.40 5.34 -15.75
C PRO A 324 10.02 4.64 -16.96
N SER A 325 9.52 4.94 -18.16
CA SER A 325 10.15 4.48 -19.40
C SER A 325 11.51 5.15 -19.62
N ASN A 326 12.36 4.55 -20.46
CA ASN A 326 13.65 5.13 -20.82
C ASN A 326 13.52 6.55 -21.41
N GLU A 327 12.45 6.82 -22.16
CA GLU A 327 12.15 8.14 -22.69
C GLU A 327 11.97 9.16 -21.58
N ILE A 328 11.23 8.81 -20.51
CA ILE A 328 11.03 9.69 -19.36
C ILE A 328 12.35 9.86 -18.59
N ILE A 329 13.11 8.77 -18.38
CA ILE A 329 14.40 8.81 -17.66
C ILE A 329 15.40 9.74 -18.36
N GLN A 330 15.43 9.73 -19.69
CA GLN A 330 16.32 10.57 -20.52
C GLN A 330 15.76 11.99 -20.76
N SER A 331 14.54 12.26 -20.31
CA SER A 331 13.89 13.57 -20.44
C SER A 331 14.26 14.52 -19.29
N ASN A 332 13.70 15.74 -19.34
CA ASN A 332 13.82 16.71 -18.26
C ASN A 332 12.68 16.61 -17.22
N VAL A 333 12.03 15.45 -17.08
CA VAL A 333 11.03 15.20 -16.02
C VAL A 333 11.73 15.03 -14.68
N ILE A 334 11.09 15.45 -13.58
CA ILE A 334 11.65 15.28 -12.24
C ILE A 334 11.89 13.80 -11.92
N SER A 335 13.12 13.48 -11.51
CA SER A 335 13.51 12.11 -11.18
C SER A 335 12.90 11.62 -9.87
N ARG A 336 12.66 10.31 -9.78
CA ARG A 336 12.12 9.63 -8.58
C ARG A 336 12.91 9.94 -7.32
N TRP A 337 14.23 9.90 -7.39
CA TRP A 337 15.11 10.17 -6.25
C TRP A 337 14.90 11.58 -5.66
N ALA A 338 14.62 12.58 -6.50
CA ALA A 338 14.40 13.96 -6.05
C ALA A 338 13.07 14.11 -5.32
N VAL A 339 12.03 13.38 -5.76
CA VAL A 339 10.74 13.31 -5.05
C VAL A 339 10.92 12.62 -3.70
N ILE A 340 11.68 11.52 -3.61
CA ILE A 340 11.99 10.85 -2.33
C ILE A 340 12.77 11.78 -1.40
N GLY A 341 13.76 12.50 -1.91
CA GLY A 341 14.50 13.50 -1.13
C GLY A 341 13.62 14.62 -0.59
N TRP A 342 12.58 15.02 -1.33
CA TRP A 342 11.56 15.96 -0.83
C TRP A 342 10.66 15.32 0.23
N LEU A 343 10.20 14.08 0.04
CA LEU A 343 9.37 13.35 1.00
C LEU A 343 10.07 13.14 2.35
N LEU A 344 11.37 12.86 2.35
CA LEU A 344 12.18 12.81 3.58
C LEU A 344 12.13 14.13 4.36
N LYS A 345 12.13 15.27 3.67
CA LYS A 345 12.00 16.60 4.31
C LYS A 345 10.59 16.89 4.81
N CYS A 346 9.58 16.11 4.42
CA CYS A 346 8.23 16.22 4.96
C CYS A 346 8.07 15.50 6.31
N CYS A 347 9.02 14.63 6.69
CA CYS A 347 8.99 13.98 7.99
C CYS A 347 9.36 14.96 9.11
N ARG A 348 8.42 15.21 10.03
CA ARG A 348 8.63 16.14 11.16
C ARG A 348 9.26 15.48 12.40
N ARG A 349 9.26 14.15 12.46
CA ARG A 349 9.74 13.35 13.59
C ARG A 349 10.67 12.25 13.10
N ASN A 350 11.69 11.95 13.89
CA ASN A 350 12.75 11.00 13.52
C ASN A 350 12.23 9.59 13.20
N HIS A 351 11.22 9.08 13.92
CA HIS A 351 10.68 7.74 13.67
C HIS A 351 9.97 7.64 12.30
N PHE A 352 9.30 8.71 11.85
CA PHE A 352 8.72 8.72 10.50
C PHE A 352 9.82 8.71 9.45
N GLU A 353 10.86 9.52 9.65
CA GLU A 353 12.02 9.52 8.76
C GLU A 353 12.72 8.16 8.73
N ALA A 354 12.88 7.50 9.88
CA ALA A 354 13.46 6.16 9.97
C ALA A 354 12.63 5.11 9.21
N ASN A 355 11.29 5.15 9.32
CA ASN A 355 10.40 4.30 8.54
C ASN A 355 10.49 4.55 7.02
N VAL A 356 10.65 5.81 6.61
CA VAL A 356 10.86 6.16 5.20
C VAL A 356 12.20 5.66 4.69
N LYS A 357 13.26 5.77 5.50
CA LYS A 357 14.60 5.25 5.14
C LYS A 357 14.60 3.72 5.07
N LEU A 358 13.91 3.05 5.98
CA LEU A 358 13.71 1.60 5.91
C LEU A 358 12.94 1.22 4.64
N ALA A 359 11.85 1.91 4.32
CA ALA A 359 11.08 1.67 3.09
C ALA A 359 11.91 1.86 1.81
N LEU A 360 12.81 2.85 1.81
CA LEU A 360 13.73 3.14 0.72
C LEU A 360 14.79 2.04 0.53
N PHE A 361 15.34 1.52 1.62
CA PHE A 361 16.39 0.48 1.59
C PHE A 361 15.85 -0.96 1.68
N TYR A 362 14.54 -1.16 1.81
CA TYR A 362 13.99 -2.50 2.08
C TYR A 362 14.38 -3.53 1.01
N ASP A 363 14.30 -3.15 -0.26
CA ASP A 363 14.68 -4.03 -1.36
C ASP A 363 16.20 -4.20 -1.50
N TRP A 364 17.01 -3.28 -0.94
CA TRP A 364 18.47 -3.42 -0.93
C TRP A 364 18.92 -4.54 0.00
N LEU A 365 18.28 -4.68 1.16
CA LEU A 365 18.67 -5.66 2.18
C LEU A 365 18.57 -7.09 1.65
N PHE A 366 17.60 -7.36 0.78
CA PHE A 366 17.29 -8.71 0.30
C PHE A 366 17.44 -8.84 -1.22
N PHE A 367 18.22 -7.95 -1.84
CA PHE A 367 18.32 -7.85 -3.28
C PHE A 367 18.89 -9.13 -3.93
N ASP A 368 18.17 -9.64 -4.92
CA ASP A 368 18.61 -10.72 -5.81
C ASP A 368 18.30 -10.34 -7.27
N ASP A 369 19.34 -10.21 -8.10
CA ASP A 369 19.26 -9.74 -9.48
C ASP A 369 18.46 -10.67 -10.41
N ARG A 370 18.14 -11.89 -9.96
CA ARG A 370 17.32 -12.86 -10.69
C ARG A 370 15.83 -12.55 -10.61
N VAL A 371 15.38 -11.91 -9.53
CA VAL A 371 13.95 -11.70 -9.23
C VAL A 371 13.61 -10.23 -9.00
N ASP A 372 14.57 -9.43 -8.55
CA ASP A 372 14.38 -8.02 -8.23
C ASP A 372 14.74 -7.11 -9.40
N SER A 373 14.03 -6.00 -9.48
CA SER A 373 14.29 -4.97 -10.49
C SER A 373 15.30 -3.95 -9.97
N ILE A 374 16.26 -3.57 -10.81
CA ILE A 374 17.17 -2.45 -10.54
C ILE A 374 16.40 -1.15 -10.24
N MET A 375 15.19 -1.01 -10.80
CA MET A 375 14.34 0.16 -10.59
C MET A 375 13.86 0.29 -9.14
N ASN A 376 13.90 -0.78 -8.34
CA ASN A 376 13.52 -0.75 -6.93
C ASN A 376 14.63 -0.13 -6.06
N ILE A 377 15.88 -0.29 -6.47
CA ILE A 377 17.06 0.10 -5.68
C ILE A 377 17.72 1.40 -6.16
N GLU A 378 17.57 1.74 -7.46
CA GLU A 378 18.18 2.97 -8.02
C GLU A 378 17.84 4.27 -7.27
N PRO A 379 16.61 4.49 -6.73
CA PRO A 379 16.27 5.81 -6.23
C PRO A 379 17.10 6.21 -5.01
N ALA A 380 17.46 5.23 -4.17
CA ALA A 380 18.29 5.46 -2.99
C ALA A 380 19.73 5.85 -3.39
N MET A 381 20.32 5.14 -4.33
CA MET A 381 21.68 5.42 -4.82
C MET A 381 21.75 6.79 -5.49
N LEU A 382 20.82 7.07 -6.41
CA LEU A 382 20.77 8.35 -7.10
C LEU A 382 20.51 9.50 -6.11
N LEU A 383 19.68 9.30 -5.08
CA LEU A 383 19.49 10.30 -4.03
C LEU A 383 20.79 10.59 -3.28
N MET A 384 21.54 9.56 -2.87
CA MET A 384 22.81 9.73 -2.18
C MET A 384 23.83 10.46 -3.07
N VAL A 385 24.09 9.97 -4.27
CA VAL A 385 25.11 10.53 -5.18
C VAL A 385 24.76 11.96 -5.60
N ASN A 386 23.52 12.23 -6.01
CA ASN A 386 23.12 13.56 -6.48
C ASN A 386 22.97 14.58 -5.32
N SER A 387 22.92 14.11 -4.07
CA SER A 387 22.91 15.01 -2.91
C SER A 387 24.30 15.47 -2.50
N VAL A 388 25.37 14.75 -2.83
CA VAL A 388 26.75 15.10 -2.42
C VAL A 388 27.13 16.56 -2.70
N PRO A 389 26.85 17.15 -3.89
CA PRO A 389 27.35 18.49 -4.19
C PRO A 389 26.70 19.63 -3.38
N LYS A 390 25.46 19.44 -2.89
CA LYS A 390 24.66 20.53 -2.27
C LYS A 390 24.00 20.18 -0.95
N TYR A 391 23.78 18.89 -0.69
CA TYR A 391 22.99 18.36 0.42
C TYR A 391 23.68 17.11 0.99
N VAL A 392 24.99 17.17 1.22
CA VAL A 392 25.81 16.03 1.68
C VAL A 392 25.25 15.36 2.95
N ASP A 393 24.56 16.12 3.80
CA ASP A 393 23.87 15.61 4.98
C ASP A 393 22.88 14.49 4.66
N ILE A 394 22.20 14.56 3.52
CA ILE A 394 21.28 13.51 3.06
C ILE A 394 22.08 12.24 2.74
N ALA A 395 23.19 12.35 2.01
CA ALA A 395 24.02 11.20 1.66
C ALA A 395 24.61 10.54 2.92
N ARG A 396 25.11 11.35 3.86
CA ARG A 396 25.61 10.89 5.15
C ARG A 396 24.54 10.14 5.94
N MET A 397 23.38 10.76 6.14
CA MET A 397 22.28 10.18 6.91
C MET A 397 21.78 8.86 6.30
N LEU A 398 21.71 8.76 4.97
CA LEU A 398 21.28 7.55 4.28
C LEU A 398 22.31 6.42 4.38
N LEU A 399 23.60 6.72 4.24
CA LEU A 399 24.68 5.72 4.42
C LEU A 399 24.75 5.21 5.85
N GLU A 400 24.68 6.11 6.84
CA GLU A 400 24.63 5.74 8.27
C GLU A 400 23.46 4.80 8.54
N PHE A 401 22.27 5.13 8.02
CA PHE A 401 21.08 4.32 8.22
C PHE A 401 21.19 2.96 7.51
N LEU A 402 21.66 2.90 6.26
CA LEU A 402 21.86 1.64 5.53
C LEU A 402 22.79 0.70 6.31
N PHE A 403 23.88 1.23 6.84
CA PHE A 403 24.83 0.45 7.62
C PHE A 403 24.28 0.02 8.97
N LEU A 404 23.44 0.85 9.61
CA LEU A 404 22.71 0.46 10.81
C LEU A 404 21.77 -0.72 10.52
N LEU A 405 21.04 -0.68 9.39
CA LEU A 405 20.16 -1.78 8.96
C LEU A 405 20.94 -3.07 8.72
N VAL A 406 22.05 -3.02 7.98
CA VAL A 406 22.84 -4.22 7.69
C VAL A 406 23.30 -4.90 8.97
N ASP A 407 23.75 -4.14 9.96
CA ASP A 407 24.29 -4.71 11.19
C ASP A 407 23.22 -5.16 12.19
N ASN A 408 22.02 -4.58 12.14
CA ASN A 408 21.06 -4.72 13.24
C ASN A 408 19.61 -5.04 12.84
N TYR A 409 19.22 -4.98 11.56
CA TYR A 409 17.83 -5.24 11.16
C TYR A 409 17.42 -6.69 11.49
N ASP A 410 18.23 -7.66 11.06
CA ASP A 410 18.13 -9.07 11.46
C ASP A 410 19.55 -9.60 11.70
N VAL A 411 19.94 -9.67 12.98
CA VAL A 411 21.30 -10.04 13.41
C VAL A 411 21.63 -11.48 13.02
N ASP A 412 20.64 -12.38 13.07
CA ASP A 412 20.83 -13.80 12.75
C ASP A 412 21.05 -14.00 11.24
N ARG A 413 20.52 -13.09 10.41
CA ARG A 413 20.65 -13.12 8.95
C ARG A 413 21.56 -12.02 8.39
N ARG A 414 22.41 -11.40 9.21
CA ARG A 414 23.30 -10.29 8.80
C ARG A 414 24.08 -10.56 7.49
N VAL A 415 24.52 -11.80 7.27
CA VAL A 415 25.24 -12.19 6.04
C VAL A 415 24.36 -12.06 4.79
N LEU A 416 23.07 -12.42 4.89
CA LEU A 416 22.09 -12.23 3.82
C LEU A 416 21.93 -10.73 3.50
N LEU A 417 21.78 -9.91 4.55
CA LEU A 417 21.61 -8.46 4.42
C LEU A 417 22.82 -7.80 3.76
N ALA A 418 24.02 -8.14 4.23
CA ALA A 418 25.27 -7.64 3.66
C ALA A 418 25.45 -8.05 2.19
N ARG A 419 25.05 -9.27 1.83
CA ARG A 419 25.06 -9.76 0.44
C ARG A 419 24.10 -8.98 -0.44
N GLY A 420 22.87 -8.72 0.01
CA GLY A 420 21.89 -7.93 -0.74
C GLY A 420 22.41 -6.52 -1.03
N VAL A 421 23.00 -5.86 -0.03
CA VAL A 421 23.59 -4.51 -0.21
C VAL A 421 24.78 -4.54 -1.17
N LYS A 422 25.68 -5.52 -1.05
CA LYS A 422 26.81 -5.69 -1.97
C LYS A 422 26.35 -5.93 -3.41
N ALA A 423 25.34 -6.79 -3.60
CA ALA A 423 24.76 -7.08 -4.90
C ALA A 423 24.11 -5.82 -5.51
N SER A 424 23.37 -5.07 -4.69
CA SER A 424 22.76 -3.78 -5.09
C SER A 424 23.81 -2.79 -5.58
N CYS A 425 24.87 -2.53 -4.79
CA CYS A 425 25.97 -1.65 -5.18
C CYS A 425 26.63 -2.09 -6.49
N SER A 426 26.93 -3.39 -6.61
CA SER A 426 27.60 -3.96 -7.78
C SER A 426 26.75 -3.80 -9.05
N LEU A 427 25.46 -4.13 -8.98
CA LEU A 427 24.55 -4.03 -10.12
C LEU A 427 24.33 -2.59 -10.56
N LEU A 428 24.18 -1.65 -9.62
CA LEU A 428 23.95 -0.23 -9.93
C LEU A 428 25.12 0.41 -10.68
N VAL A 429 26.36 0.05 -10.32
CA VAL A 429 27.56 0.46 -11.06
C VAL A 429 27.64 -0.27 -12.40
N MET A 430 27.45 -1.60 -12.41
CA MET A 430 27.55 -2.42 -13.64
C MET A 430 26.55 -1.97 -14.73
N LYS A 431 25.33 -1.59 -14.35
CA LYS A 431 24.29 -1.11 -15.27
C LYS A 431 24.39 0.39 -15.56
N GLY A 432 25.37 1.09 -15.00
CA GLY A 432 25.62 2.50 -15.27
C GLY A 432 24.57 3.44 -14.70
N VAL A 433 23.79 3.02 -13.69
CA VAL A 433 22.89 3.94 -12.95
C VAL A 433 23.72 5.04 -12.29
N VAL A 434 24.90 4.68 -11.79
CA VAL A 434 25.96 5.62 -11.43
C VAL A 434 27.25 5.16 -12.11
N HIS A 435 28.06 6.11 -12.59
CA HIS A 435 29.31 5.80 -13.29
C HIS A 435 30.34 5.12 -12.36
N SER A 436 30.41 5.57 -11.11
CA SER A 436 31.28 5.00 -10.09
C SER A 436 30.74 5.36 -8.70
N MET A 437 31.31 4.71 -7.67
CA MET A 437 31.03 5.02 -6.26
C MET A 437 31.93 6.13 -5.70
N GLU A 438 32.81 6.68 -6.54
CA GLU A 438 33.76 7.74 -6.19
C GLU A 438 33.11 8.97 -5.55
N PRO A 439 31.94 9.47 -6.02
CA PRO A 439 31.27 10.61 -5.38
C PRO A 439 30.97 10.40 -3.90
N LEU A 440 30.83 9.14 -3.45
CA LEU A 440 30.62 8.78 -2.05
C LEU A 440 31.92 8.37 -1.36
N THR A 441 32.77 7.56 -2.00
CA THR A 441 33.98 7.03 -1.37
C THR A 441 35.13 8.02 -1.28
N SER A 442 35.08 9.12 -2.03
CA SER A 442 36.12 10.16 -2.08
C SER A 442 35.65 11.50 -1.51
N CYS A 443 34.39 11.61 -1.08
CA CYS A 443 33.87 12.85 -0.50
C CYS A 443 34.43 13.10 0.91
N ASP A 444 35.25 14.14 1.09
CA ASP A 444 35.87 14.45 2.39
C ASP A 444 34.90 14.97 3.45
N LEU A 445 33.70 15.41 3.03
CA LEU A 445 32.62 15.77 3.95
C LEU A 445 31.94 14.54 4.57
N LEU A 446 32.19 13.34 4.03
CA LEU A 446 31.76 12.08 4.63
C LEU A 446 32.87 11.54 5.54
N SER A 447 32.48 11.00 6.70
CA SER A 447 33.45 10.48 7.65
C SER A 447 34.29 9.34 7.03
N PRO A 448 35.59 9.23 7.37
CA PRO A 448 36.45 8.15 6.89
C PRO A 448 35.85 6.76 7.12
N MET A 449 35.22 6.55 8.28
CA MET A 449 34.57 5.28 8.63
C MET A 449 33.44 4.91 7.66
N LEU A 450 32.59 5.88 7.27
CA LEU A 450 31.51 5.62 6.30
C LEU A 450 32.08 5.28 4.93
N ARG A 451 33.13 5.99 4.51
CA ARG A 451 33.80 5.74 3.22
C ARG A 451 34.44 4.36 3.19
N GLU A 452 35.14 3.96 4.25
CA GLU A 452 35.76 2.63 4.36
C GLU A 452 34.72 1.52 4.40
N LYS A 453 33.65 1.69 5.18
CA LYS A 453 32.57 0.72 5.23
C LYS A 453 31.89 0.57 3.87
N LEU A 454 31.65 1.67 3.15
CA LEU A 454 31.12 1.61 1.78
C LEU A 454 32.04 0.85 0.82
N ARG A 455 33.37 1.06 0.92
CA ARG A 455 34.36 0.33 0.11
C ARG A 455 34.29 -1.18 0.32
N SER A 456 33.94 -1.65 1.52
CA SER A 456 33.79 -3.08 1.81
C SER A 456 32.61 -3.75 1.05
N PHE A 457 31.65 -2.97 0.58
CA PHE A 457 30.52 -3.43 -0.25
C PHE A 457 30.79 -3.33 -1.76
N LEU A 458 31.98 -2.91 -2.18
CA LEU A 458 32.34 -2.80 -3.60
C LEU A 458 32.88 -4.13 -4.17
N PRO A 459 32.79 -4.31 -5.51
CA PRO A 459 33.41 -5.45 -6.18
C PRO A 459 34.91 -5.56 -5.87
N GLY A 460 35.38 -6.77 -5.55
CA GLY A 460 36.80 -7.04 -5.24
C GLY A 460 37.19 -6.96 -3.76
N SER A 461 36.31 -6.49 -2.86
CA SER A 461 36.53 -6.60 -1.41
C SER A 461 36.01 -7.94 -0.88
N GLU A 462 36.85 -8.70 -0.17
CA GLU A 462 36.38 -9.81 0.66
C GLU A 462 35.65 -9.24 1.88
N LEU A 463 34.43 -9.71 2.14
CA LEU A 463 33.76 -9.44 3.42
C LEU A 463 34.56 -10.21 4.47
N ASN A 464 35.30 -9.50 5.32
CA ASN A 464 36.04 -10.13 6.42
C ASN A 464 35.05 -10.74 7.43
N ASP A 465 34.69 -12.01 7.23
CA ASP A 465 33.86 -12.81 8.13
C ASP A 465 34.57 -13.22 9.45
N LYS A 466 35.73 -12.62 9.74
CA LYS A 466 36.48 -12.86 10.97
C LYS A 466 36.05 -11.89 12.07
N ASN A 467 34.91 -12.12 12.70
CA ASN A 467 34.61 -11.60 14.04
C ASN A 467 33.45 -12.35 14.72
N LYS A 468 33.67 -13.63 15.05
CA LYS A 468 33.26 -14.33 16.29
C LYS A 468 34.36 -15.39 16.50
N ILE A 469 35.09 -15.49 17.60
CA ILE A 469 34.69 -16.00 18.91
C ILE A 469 35.78 -15.55 19.91
N GLN A 470 35.43 -14.75 20.92
CA GLN A 470 36.11 -14.80 22.21
C GLN A 470 35.02 -15.20 23.20
N GLU A 471 35.02 -16.48 23.55
CA GLU A 471 34.28 -17.02 24.69
C GLU A 471 34.85 -16.37 25.96
N GLY A 472 34.06 -15.49 26.55
CA GLY A 472 34.13 -15.16 27.96
C GLY A 472 32.79 -15.52 28.57
N GLU A 473 32.76 -16.56 29.38
CA GLU A 473 31.62 -16.97 30.19
C GLU A 473 31.07 -15.78 30.99
N VAL A 474 29.88 -15.29 30.63
CA VAL A 474 29.02 -14.57 31.56
C VAL A 474 27.59 -15.04 31.35
N SER A 475 27.06 -15.61 32.44
CA SER A 475 25.69 -16.05 32.69
C SER A 475 24.60 -15.37 31.87
N VAL A 476 23.81 -16.19 31.17
CA VAL A 476 22.56 -15.81 30.51
C VAL A 476 21.53 -15.38 31.57
N SER A 477 21.30 -14.07 31.70
CA SER A 477 20.03 -13.55 32.20
C SER A 477 19.17 -13.11 31.01
N SER A 478 17.96 -13.65 30.96
CA SER A 478 16.92 -13.43 29.97
C SER A 478 16.53 -11.95 29.84
N GLU A 479 16.93 -11.28 28.75
CA GLU A 479 16.32 -10.01 28.33
C GLU A 479 16.26 -9.91 26.80
N GLY A 480 15.17 -9.30 26.30
CA GLY A 480 14.58 -9.53 24.99
C GLY A 480 15.46 -9.25 23.77
N LYS A 481 15.48 -10.21 22.84
CA LYS A 481 15.90 -10.05 21.44
C LYS A 481 15.02 -8.99 20.76
N ARG A 482 15.57 -7.81 20.45
CA ARG A 482 14.88 -6.74 19.70
C ARG A 482 15.28 -6.83 18.23
N LEU A 483 14.29 -6.96 17.34
CA LEU A 483 14.37 -6.33 16.02
C LEU A 483 14.56 -4.84 16.25
N VAL A 484 15.50 -4.20 15.54
CA VAL A 484 15.70 -2.75 15.66
C VAL A 484 14.40 -2.05 15.28
N GLN A 485 13.79 -1.42 16.28
CA GLN A 485 12.73 -0.45 16.07
C GLN A 485 13.35 0.78 15.39
N CYS A 486 12.88 1.10 14.19
CA CYS A 486 13.17 2.35 13.50
C CYS A 486 12.24 3.47 14.00
#